data_AF-A0AA42TVB5-F1
#
_entry.id   AF-A0AA42TVB5-F1
#
_cell.length_a   1.000
_cell.length_b   1.000
_cell.length_c   1.000
_cell.angle_alpha   90.00
_cell.angle_beta   90.00
_cell.angle_gamma   90.00
#
_symmetry.space_group_name_H-M   'P 1'
#
loop_
_entity.id
_entity.type
_entity.pdbx_description
1 polymer ?
#
loop_
_entity_poly.entity_id
_entity_poly.type
_entity_poly.pdbx_seq_one_letter_code
_entity_poly.pdbx_strand_id
1 'polypeptide(L)'
;MARTYQPPQAPLMRGFFMELMIMSTFLTPDEIRELTGIARGKAGKTREMLQAAALRTMKIPFYLNAVGRPIVTRHSIEGQAIPEVSTATWEPAFSHG
;
A
#
# COMPACT_ATOMS: atom_id res chain seq x y z
N MET A 1 -12.53 51.07 -11.35
CA MET A 1 -11.70 50.16 -12.17
C MET A 1 -10.83 49.33 -11.24
N ALA A 2 -11.27 48.13 -10.88
CA ALA A 2 -10.49 47.22 -10.02
C ALA A 2 -9.80 46.18 -10.92
N ARG A 3 -8.46 46.20 -10.97
CA ARG A 3 -7.70 45.11 -11.59
C ARG A 3 -7.76 43.90 -10.65
N THR A 4 -8.43 42.84 -11.07
CA THR A 4 -8.37 41.53 -10.43
C THR A 4 -6.94 41.00 -10.52
N TYR A 5 -6.38 40.64 -9.37
CA TYR A 5 -5.08 39.97 -9.28
C TYR A 5 -5.24 38.53 -9.74
N GLN A 6 -4.64 38.20 -10.90
CA GLN A 6 -4.50 36.82 -11.36
C GLN A 6 -3.14 36.31 -10.87
N PRO A 7 -3.07 35.39 -9.90
CA PRO A 7 -1.79 34.83 -9.46
C PRO A 7 -1.16 34.01 -10.60
N PRO A 8 0.20 33.99 -10.69
CA PRO A 8 0.89 33.21 -11.70
C PRO A 8 0.60 31.72 -11.53
N GLN A 9 0.16 31.06 -12.60
CA GLN A 9 0.02 29.60 -12.62
C GLN A 9 1.42 28.98 -12.56
N ALA A 10 1.76 28.39 -11.41
CA ALA A 10 2.98 27.61 -11.26
C ALA A 10 2.95 26.40 -12.20
N PRO A 11 4.07 26.07 -12.88
CA PRO A 11 4.12 24.91 -13.77
C PRO A 11 3.88 23.63 -12.97
N LEU A 12 2.88 22.85 -13.40
CA LEU A 12 2.57 21.52 -12.88
C LEU A 12 3.73 20.56 -13.20
N MET A 13 4.75 20.54 -12.34
CA MET A 13 5.73 19.46 -12.25
C MET A 13 5.00 18.21 -11.74
N ARG A 14 4.43 17.45 -12.69
CA ARG A 14 3.65 16.21 -12.52
C ARG A 14 4.39 15.05 -11.81
N GLY A 15 5.54 15.29 -11.17
CA GLY A 15 6.34 14.26 -10.49
C GLY A 15 6.59 14.49 -9.00
N PHE A 16 6.40 15.69 -8.46
CA PHE A 16 6.80 16.00 -7.07
C PHE A 16 5.63 15.94 -6.06
N PHE A 17 4.39 15.98 -6.55
CA PHE A 17 3.19 15.96 -5.68
C PHE A 17 2.86 14.57 -5.13
N MET A 18 3.41 13.50 -5.69
CA MET A 18 3.37 12.18 -5.06
C MET A 18 4.42 12.09 -3.95
N GLU A 19 5.70 12.41 -4.21
CA GLU A 19 6.86 12.17 -3.32
C GLU A 19 6.73 12.73 -1.89
N LEU A 20 6.04 13.85 -1.68
CA LEU A 20 5.84 14.45 -0.34
C LEU A 20 4.59 13.96 0.40
N MET A 21 3.70 13.20 -0.23
CA MET A 21 2.52 12.60 0.42
C MET A 21 2.74 11.12 0.82
N ILE A 22 3.93 10.55 0.55
CA ILE A 22 4.20 9.09 0.63
C ILE A 22 4.76 8.59 1.99
N MET A 23 4.84 9.41 3.03
CA MET A 23 5.42 8.95 4.31
C MET A 23 4.44 8.25 5.26
N SER A 24 3.31 7.72 4.78
CA SER A 24 2.41 6.91 5.61
C SER A 24 2.82 5.44 5.58
N THR A 25 3.06 4.83 6.75
CA THR A 25 3.38 3.38 6.86
C THR A 25 2.31 2.51 6.18
N PHE A 26 1.06 2.95 6.21
CA PHE A 26 -0.09 2.27 5.61
C PHE A 26 -0.64 3.03 4.41
N LEU A 27 -1.21 2.28 3.46
CA LEU A 27 -1.99 2.84 2.38
C LEU A 27 -3.27 3.51 2.90
N THR A 28 -3.56 4.67 2.33
CA THR A 28 -4.79 5.42 2.55
C THR A 28 -5.99 4.75 1.86
N PRO A 29 -7.24 5.12 2.21
CA PRO A 29 -8.42 4.56 1.55
C PRO A 29 -8.44 4.82 0.04
N ASP A 30 -7.99 5.99 -0.39
CA ASP A 30 -7.93 6.37 -1.80
C ASP A 30 -6.86 5.60 -2.56
N GLU A 31 -5.73 5.30 -1.92
CA GLU A 31 -4.70 4.45 -2.54
C GLU A 31 -5.17 3.01 -2.68
N ILE A 32 -5.88 2.46 -1.69
CA ILE A 32 -6.49 1.13 -1.81
C ILE A 32 -7.54 1.13 -2.93
N ARG A 33 -8.32 2.21 -3.07
CA ARG A 33 -9.27 2.37 -4.18
C ARG A 33 -8.56 2.36 -5.54
N GLU A 34 -7.47 3.11 -5.67
CA GLU A 34 -6.68 3.17 -6.90
C GLU A 34 -6.06 1.81 -7.21
N LEU A 35 -5.43 1.19 -6.22
CA LEU A 35 -4.78 -0.12 -6.33
C LEU A 35 -5.76 -1.24 -6.74
N THR A 36 -6.97 -1.24 -6.19
CA THR A 36 -7.97 -2.29 -6.46
C THR A 36 -8.91 -1.95 -7.62
N GLY A 37 -8.97 -0.68 -8.04
CA GLY A 37 -9.99 -0.15 -8.96
C GLY A 37 -11.41 -0.13 -8.39
N ILE A 38 -11.60 -0.35 -7.09
CA ILE A 38 -12.92 -0.53 -6.46
C ILE A 38 -13.28 0.67 -5.61
N ALA A 39 -14.15 1.53 -6.17
CA ALA A 39 -14.63 2.74 -5.50
C ALA A 39 -15.90 2.56 -4.68
N ARG A 40 -16.74 1.56 -5.00
CA ARG A 40 -18.06 1.34 -4.37
C ARG A 40 -18.38 -0.15 -4.26
N GLY A 41 -19.33 -0.46 -3.38
CA GLY A 41 -19.93 -1.80 -3.31
C GLY A 41 -20.71 -2.14 -4.58
N LYS A 42 -20.82 -3.45 -4.88
CA LYS A 42 -21.66 -3.98 -5.96
C LYS A 42 -22.18 -5.36 -5.60
N ALA A 43 -23.34 -5.73 -6.16
CA ALA A 43 -23.97 -7.05 -5.99
C ALA A 43 -24.14 -7.46 -4.50
N GLY A 44 -24.64 -6.54 -3.66
CA GLY A 44 -24.89 -6.79 -2.24
C GLY A 44 -23.63 -6.87 -1.36
N LYS A 45 -22.43 -6.65 -1.92
CA LYS A 45 -21.16 -6.64 -1.18
C LYS A 45 -20.72 -5.20 -0.91
N THR A 46 -20.18 -4.96 0.28
CA THR A 46 -19.60 -3.66 0.62
C THR A 46 -18.33 -3.41 -0.19
N ARG A 47 -17.92 -2.13 -0.27
CA ARG A 47 -16.68 -1.74 -0.95
C ARG A 47 -15.48 -2.46 -0.33
N GLU A 48 -15.41 -2.50 1.00
CA GLU A 48 -14.30 -3.06 1.77
C GLU A 48 -14.17 -4.57 1.54
N MET A 49 -15.29 -5.31 1.48
CA MET A 49 -15.28 -6.74 1.17
C MET A 49 -14.73 -7.02 -0.23
N LEU A 50 -15.09 -6.19 -1.21
CA LEU A 50 -14.63 -6.32 -2.58
C LEU A 50 -13.14 -5.96 -2.71
N GLN A 51 -12.69 -4.91 -2.01
CA GLN A 51 -11.29 -4.54 -1.93
C GLN A 51 -10.45 -5.65 -1.30
N ALA A 52 -10.90 -6.23 -0.18
CA ALA A 52 -10.22 -7.35 0.46
C ALA A 52 -10.15 -8.58 -0.48
N ALA A 53 -11.23 -8.88 -1.21
CA ALA A 53 -11.21 -9.96 -2.20
C ALA A 53 -10.21 -9.69 -3.33
N ALA A 54 -10.14 -8.46 -3.85
CA ALA A 54 -9.16 -8.08 -4.87
C ALA A 54 -7.72 -8.22 -4.36
N LEU A 55 -7.43 -7.74 -3.14
CA LEU A 55 -6.10 -7.86 -2.52
C LEU A 55 -5.67 -9.34 -2.37
N ARG A 56 -6.60 -10.24 -2.04
CA ARG A 56 -6.32 -11.69 -2.01
C ARG A 56 -5.96 -12.23 -3.40
N THR A 57 -6.68 -11.83 -4.44
CA THR A 57 -6.38 -12.22 -5.83
C THR A 57 -5.01 -11.70 -6.27
N MET A 58 -4.65 -10.49 -5.87
CA MET A 58 -3.35 -9.85 -6.14
C MET A 58 -2.21 -10.45 -5.30
N LYS A 59 -2.50 -11.34 -4.36
CA LYS A 59 -1.54 -11.90 -3.38
C LYS A 59 -0.81 -10.83 -2.56
N ILE A 60 -1.47 -9.70 -2.29
CA ILE A 60 -0.94 -8.64 -1.45
C ILE A 60 -1.31 -8.95 0.01
N PRO A 61 -0.35 -9.01 0.95
CA PRO A 61 -0.65 -9.17 2.38
C PRO A 61 -1.40 -7.96 2.93
N PHE A 62 -2.46 -8.21 3.71
CA PHE A 62 -3.25 -7.17 4.37
C PHE A 62 -3.86 -7.65 5.68
N TYR A 63 -4.22 -6.70 6.53
CA TYR A 63 -4.98 -6.93 7.76
C TYR A 63 -6.40 -6.36 7.62
N LEU A 64 -7.37 -6.94 8.31
CA LEU A 64 -8.71 -6.36 8.43
C LEU A 64 -8.83 -5.66 9.79
N ASN A 65 -9.31 -4.41 9.78
CA ASN A 65 -9.64 -3.73 11.03
C ASN A 65 -11.02 -4.15 11.56
N ALA A 66 -11.41 -3.66 12.74
CA ALA A 66 -12.70 -3.98 13.37
C ALA A 66 -13.94 -3.58 12.53
N VAL A 67 -13.78 -2.63 11.60
CA VAL A 67 -14.85 -2.18 10.67
C VAL A 67 -14.90 -3.05 9.41
N GLY A 68 -13.95 -3.98 9.24
CA GLY A 68 -13.81 -4.83 8.06
C GLY A 68 -13.08 -4.15 6.89
N ARG A 69 -12.42 -3.01 7.12
CA ARG A 69 -11.62 -2.31 6.12
C ARG A 69 -10.23 -2.95 6.01
N PRO A 70 -9.74 -3.23 4.78
CA PRO A 70 -8.37 -3.71 4.59
C PRO A 70 -7.36 -2.59 4.90
N ILE A 71 -6.33 -2.95 5.64
CA ILE A 71 -5.16 -2.14 5.99
C ILE A 71 -3.94 -2.81 5.36
N VAL A 72 -3.25 -2.07 4.50
CA VAL A 72 -2.08 -2.54 3.76
C VAL A 72 -0.90 -1.65 4.12
N THR A 73 0.24 -2.24 4.43
CA THR A 73 1.51 -1.53 4.61
C THR A 73 2.15 -1.25 3.26
N ARG A 74 2.70 -0.04 3.06
CA ARG A 74 3.42 0.30 1.81
C ARG A 74 4.55 -0.67 1.50
N HIS A 75 5.29 -1.03 2.55
CA HIS A 75 6.37 -2.04 2.53
C HIS A 75 5.97 -3.38 1.91
N SER A 76 4.70 -3.78 2.01
CA SER A 76 4.23 -5.05 1.45
C SER A 76 4.07 -5.03 -0.08
N ILE A 77 4.02 -3.85 -0.69
CA ILE A 77 3.82 -3.66 -2.13
C ILE A 77 5.13 -3.32 -2.83
N GLU A 78 6.00 -2.55 -2.17
CA GLU A 78 7.29 -2.11 -2.71
C GLU A 78 8.30 -3.25 -2.93
N GLY A 79 7.94 -4.47 -2.50
CA GLY A 79 8.73 -5.68 -2.69
C GLY A 79 9.75 -5.85 -1.58
N GLN A 80 9.61 -6.90 -0.78
CA GLN A 80 10.73 -7.45 -0.05
C GLN A 80 11.46 -8.43 -0.96
N ALA A 81 12.78 -8.30 -1.05
CA ALA A 81 13.61 -9.43 -1.43
C ALA A 81 13.20 -10.58 -0.50
N ILE A 82 12.72 -11.68 -1.07
CA ILE A 82 12.39 -12.89 -0.33
C ILE A 82 13.67 -13.24 0.45
N PRO A 83 13.70 -13.15 1.80
CA PRO A 83 14.87 -13.63 2.52
C PRO A 83 14.94 -15.12 2.20
N GLU A 84 16.01 -15.51 1.50
CA GLU A 84 16.33 -16.91 1.31
C GLU A 84 16.32 -17.53 2.69
N VAL A 85 15.37 -18.45 2.91
CA VAL A 85 15.26 -19.17 4.18
C VAL A 85 16.51 -20.02 4.24
N SER A 86 17.59 -19.47 4.80
CA SER A 86 18.76 -20.26 5.15
C SER A 86 18.30 -21.21 6.22
N THR A 87 18.07 -22.46 5.82
CA THR A 87 17.92 -23.56 6.75
C THR A 87 19.31 -23.74 7.37
N ALA A 88 19.59 -22.95 8.41
CA ALA A 88 20.74 -23.16 9.26
C ALA A 88 20.54 -24.54 9.89
N THR A 89 21.09 -25.56 9.23
CA THR A 89 21.21 -26.90 9.76
C THR A 89 22.21 -26.77 10.88
N TRP A 90 21.71 -26.79 12.11
CA TRP A 90 22.54 -26.78 13.29
C TRP A 90 23.48 -28.00 13.24
N GLU A 91 24.79 -27.75 13.16
CA GLU A 91 25.82 -28.77 13.27
C GLU A 91 26.60 -28.57 14.58
N PRO A 92 26.68 -29.58 15.47
CA PRO A 92 27.51 -29.47 16.66
C PRO A 92 28.99 -29.58 16.27
N ALA A 93 29.75 -28.52 16.54
CA ALA A 93 31.20 -28.58 16.49
C ALA A 93 31.71 -29.45 17.65
N PHE A 94 32.08 -30.70 17.35
CA PHE A 94 32.87 -31.50 18.27
C PHE A 94 34.28 -30.91 18.35
N SER A 95 34.57 -30.19 19.43
CA SER A 95 35.93 -29.89 19.84
C SER A 95 36.60 -31.18 20.33
N HIS A 96 37.48 -31.78 19.53
CA HIS A 96 38.43 -32.75 20.07
C HIS A 96 39.56 -31.98 20.79
N GLY A 97 39.87 -32.43 22.00
CA GLY A 97 41.00 -31.94 22.80
C GLY A 97 42.34 -32.45 22.33
#